data_AF-A0A1I5N1U6-F1
#
_entry.id   AF-A0A1I5N1U6-F1
#
_cell.length_a   1.000
_cell.length_b   1.000
_cell.length_c   1.000
_cell.angle_alpha   90.00
_cell.angle_beta   90.00
_cell.angle_gamma   90.00
#
_symmetry.space_group_name_H-M   'P 1'
#
loop_
_entity.id
_entity.type
_entity.pdbx_description
1 polymer ?
#
loop_
_entity_poly.entity_id
_entity_poly.type
_entity_poly.pdbx_seq_one_letter_code
_entity_poly.pdbx_strand_id
1 'polypeptide(L)'
;MSDTDDLAGLLRRIRRVADLSQRDLAAVSGVPQPTIAAAEAGTRGLDARRLARLARVAGLRLVLVDAEGTEVAPMDADAVRDEVGRRYPAHLDTRHGDEGWWHGPHRYDRPPVTYTFTRDRRHRDDVRRLRGTPPDHQRPQPGDGLAERAAARRAAARQAREEERRRRLDAGELAPAALGFDCSCPPACDELDDRSGPPRHAGDCACGCDLS
;
A
#
# COMPACT_ATOMS: atom_id res chain seq x y z
N MET A 1 -20.53 -28.05 -29.72
CA MET A 1 -19.72 -27.30 -28.73
C MET A 1 -19.96 -27.97 -27.39
N SER A 2 -18.93 -28.55 -26.77
CA SER A 2 -19.07 -29.05 -25.41
C SER A 2 -19.36 -27.85 -24.54
N ASP A 3 -20.51 -27.84 -23.88
CA ASP A 3 -20.82 -26.81 -22.90
C ASP A 3 -19.85 -27.04 -21.74
N THR A 4 -18.89 -26.12 -21.54
CA THR A 4 -17.89 -26.23 -20.46
C THR A 4 -18.58 -26.21 -19.09
N ASP A 5 -19.85 -25.80 -19.05
CA ASP A 5 -20.73 -25.72 -17.89
C ASP A 5 -21.53 -27.02 -17.64
N ASP A 6 -21.30 -28.12 -18.39
CA ASP A 6 -21.96 -29.41 -18.15
C ASP A 6 -21.49 -30.07 -16.84
N LEU A 7 -22.15 -29.71 -15.74
CA LEU A 7 -21.94 -30.28 -14.42
C LEU A 7 -22.05 -31.81 -14.43
N ALA A 8 -23.00 -32.38 -15.19
CA ALA A 8 -23.19 -33.83 -15.22
C ALA A 8 -22.00 -34.52 -15.90
N GLY A 9 -21.50 -33.97 -17.01
CA GLY A 9 -20.27 -34.39 -17.66
C GLY A 9 -19.05 -34.28 -16.75
N LEU A 10 -18.91 -33.17 -16.00
CA LEU A 10 -17.83 -32.98 -15.04
C LEU A 10 -17.87 -34.01 -13.90
N LEU A 11 -19.03 -34.32 -13.36
CA LEU A 11 -19.18 -35.35 -12.31
C LEU A 11 -18.82 -36.74 -12.81
N ARG A 12 -19.27 -37.10 -14.02
CA ARG A 12 -18.89 -38.38 -14.66
C ARG A 12 -17.39 -38.43 -14.90
N ARG A 13 -16.76 -37.31 -15.28
CA ARG A 13 -15.30 -37.21 -15.42
C ARG A 13 -14.59 -37.43 -14.09
N ILE A 14 -15.01 -36.77 -13.01
CA ILE A 14 -14.46 -36.96 -11.66
C ILE A 14 -14.52 -38.42 -11.26
N ARG A 15 -15.69 -39.06 -11.40
CA ARG A 15 -15.85 -40.50 -11.09
C ARG A 15 -14.98 -41.39 -11.94
N ARG A 16 -14.85 -41.08 -13.24
CA ARG A 16 -14.00 -41.84 -14.16
C ARG A 16 -12.52 -41.73 -13.79
N VAL A 17 -12.06 -40.57 -13.32
CA VAL A 17 -10.67 -40.37 -12.87
C VAL A 17 -10.43 -41.06 -11.52
N ALA A 18 -11.39 -40.98 -10.59
CA ALA A 18 -11.29 -41.61 -9.28
C ALA A 18 -11.56 -43.14 -9.29
N ASP A 19 -12.11 -43.67 -10.39
CA ASP A 19 -12.61 -45.04 -10.52
C ASP A 19 -13.67 -45.43 -9.47
N LEU A 20 -14.67 -44.55 -9.25
CA LEU A 20 -15.69 -44.71 -8.21
C LEU A 20 -17.12 -44.78 -8.75
N SER A 21 -17.94 -45.64 -8.15
CA SER A 21 -19.39 -45.56 -8.30
C SER A 21 -19.96 -44.31 -7.60
N GLN A 22 -21.25 -43.98 -7.84
CA GLN A 22 -21.89 -42.88 -7.10
C GLN A 22 -21.92 -43.13 -5.58
N ARG A 23 -22.08 -44.40 -5.17
CA ARG A 23 -22.13 -44.79 -3.76
C ARG A 23 -20.75 -44.67 -3.12
N ASP A 24 -19.69 -45.10 -3.82
CA ASP A 24 -18.32 -45.00 -3.30
C ASP A 24 -17.88 -43.54 -3.24
N LEU A 25 -18.18 -42.75 -4.29
CA LEU A 25 -17.90 -41.32 -4.27
C LEU A 25 -18.64 -40.61 -3.13
N ALA A 26 -19.89 -41.00 -2.84
CA ALA A 26 -20.64 -40.47 -1.71
C ALA A 26 -19.99 -40.85 -0.37
N ALA A 27 -19.56 -42.10 -0.21
CA ALA A 27 -18.91 -42.57 1.00
C ALA A 27 -17.58 -41.84 1.25
N VAL A 28 -16.75 -41.68 0.22
CA VAL A 28 -15.43 -41.03 0.33
C VAL A 28 -15.54 -39.51 0.48
N SER A 29 -16.45 -38.87 -0.26
CA SER A 29 -16.61 -37.41 -0.21
C SER A 29 -17.50 -36.93 0.95
N GLY A 30 -18.33 -37.79 1.54
CA GLY A 30 -19.37 -37.39 2.49
C GLY A 30 -20.51 -36.56 1.86
N VAL A 31 -20.57 -36.44 0.53
CA VAL A 31 -21.71 -35.84 -0.17
C VAL A 31 -22.79 -36.92 -0.33
N PRO A 32 -24.05 -36.69 0.08
CA PRO A 32 -25.09 -37.72 -0.02
C PRO A 32 -25.26 -38.22 -1.45
N GLN A 33 -25.29 -39.55 -1.64
CA GLN A 33 -25.45 -40.16 -2.96
C GLN A 33 -26.67 -39.64 -3.76
N PRO A 34 -27.85 -39.38 -3.14
CA PRO A 34 -28.97 -38.79 -3.86
C PRO A 34 -28.67 -37.40 -4.44
N THR A 35 -27.80 -36.63 -3.78
CA THR A 35 -27.33 -35.32 -4.30
C THR A 35 -26.48 -35.50 -5.53
N ILE A 36 -25.56 -36.48 -5.52
CA ILE A 36 -24.69 -36.80 -6.66
C ILE A 36 -25.54 -37.29 -7.84
N ALA A 37 -26.47 -38.20 -7.58
CA ALA A 37 -27.36 -38.75 -8.61
C ALA A 37 -28.24 -37.67 -9.25
N ALA A 38 -28.83 -36.77 -8.45
CA ALA A 38 -29.63 -35.67 -8.97
C ALA A 38 -28.80 -34.69 -9.82
N ALA A 39 -27.55 -34.41 -9.41
CA ALA A 39 -26.66 -33.55 -10.15
C ALA A 39 -26.16 -34.17 -11.46
N GLU A 40 -25.84 -35.48 -11.47
CA GLU A 40 -25.50 -36.19 -12.71
C GLU A 40 -26.71 -36.36 -13.66
N ALA A 41 -27.92 -36.40 -13.12
CA ALA A 41 -29.16 -36.41 -13.90
C ALA A 41 -29.56 -35.02 -14.42
N GLY A 42 -28.85 -33.96 -14.03
CA GLY A 42 -29.18 -32.58 -14.39
C GLY A 42 -30.45 -32.05 -13.71
N THR A 43 -31.02 -32.75 -12.73
CA THR A 43 -32.27 -32.34 -12.07
C THR A 43 -32.03 -31.36 -10.92
N ARG A 44 -30.79 -31.26 -10.42
CA ARG A 44 -30.40 -30.31 -9.37
C ARG A 44 -28.94 -29.90 -9.48
N GLY A 45 -28.63 -28.63 -9.20
CA GLY A 45 -27.24 -28.16 -9.13
C GLY A 45 -26.48 -28.62 -7.88
N LEU A 46 -25.17 -28.36 -7.88
CA LEU A 46 -24.28 -28.51 -6.73
C LEU A 46 -23.70 -27.15 -6.36
N ASP A 47 -23.56 -26.89 -5.06
CA ASP A 47 -22.76 -25.75 -4.61
C ASP A 47 -21.26 -26.01 -4.87
N ALA A 48 -20.51 -24.92 -5.04
CA ALA A 48 -19.08 -24.99 -5.36
C ALA A 48 -18.25 -25.73 -4.29
N ARG A 49 -18.68 -25.71 -3.01
CA ARG A 49 -17.95 -26.39 -1.93
C ARG A 49 -18.06 -27.90 -2.06
N ARG A 50 -19.24 -28.41 -2.39
CA ARG A 50 -19.46 -29.84 -2.66
C ARG A 50 -18.76 -30.27 -3.95
N LEU A 51 -18.86 -29.49 -5.02
CA LEU A 51 -18.14 -29.79 -6.27
C LEU A 51 -16.62 -29.86 -6.05
N ALA A 52 -16.04 -28.87 -5.36
CA ALA A 52 -14.62 -28.89 -5.01
C ALA A 52 -14.24 -30.10 -4.14
N ARG A 53 -15.13 -30.55 -3.24
CA ARG A 53 -14.90 -31.75 -2.44
C ARG A 53 -14.88 -33.02 -3.29
N LEU A 54 -15.82 -33.16 -4.23
CA LEU A 54 -15.86 -34.29 -5.16
C LEU A 54 -14.63 -34.29 -6.08
N ALA A 55 -14.24 -33.14 -6.61
CA ALA A 55 -13.04 -32.98 -7.44
C ALA A 55 -11.77 -33.43 -6.70
N ARG A 56 -11.62 -33.06 -5.41
CA ARG A 56 -10.47 -33.47 -4.60
C ARG A 56 -10.31 -34.98 -4.44
N VAL A 57 -11.41 -35.75 -4.44
CA VAL A 57 -11.34 -37.23 -4.39
C VAL A 57 -10.59 -37.79 -5.60
N ALA A 58 -10.69 -37.11 -6.75
CA ALA A 58 -10.00 -37.47 -7.99
C ALA A 58 -8.64 -36.77 -8.15
N GLY A 59 -8.11 -36.09 -7.12
CA GLY A 59 -6.89 -35.28 -7.22
C GLY A 59 -7.05 -34.01 -8.07
N LEU A 60 -8.29 -33.57 -8.31
CA LEU A 60 -8.61 -32.39 -9.10
C LEU A 60 -8.89 -31.17 -8.20
N ARG A 61 -8.73 -29.97 -8.77
CA ARG A 61 -9.03 -28.70 -8.11
C ARG A 61 -10.02 -27.87 -8.95
N LEU A 62 -10.90 -27.14 -8.28
CA LEU A 62 -11.82 -26.21 -8.92
C LEU A 62 -11.13 -24.84 -9.00
N VAL A 63 -11.06 -24.26 -10.20
CA VAL A 63 -10.45 -22.98 -10.49
C VAL A 63 -11.37 -22.12 -11.33
N LEU A 64 -11.23 -20.81 -11.24
CA LEU A 64 -11.79 -19.89 -12.22
C LEU A 64 -10.71 -19.65 -13.28
N VAL A 65 -11.10 -19.69 -14.55
CA VAL A 65 -10.24 -19.34 -15.67
C VAL A 65 -10.85 -18.17 -16.42
N ASP A 66 -10.02 -17.23 -16.85
CA ASP A 66 -10.45 -16.10 -17.70
C ASP A 66 -10.68 -16.54 -19.15
N ALA A 67 -11.05 -15.59 -20.01
CA ALA A 67 -11.35 -15.86 -21.41
C ALA A 67 -10.12 -16.35 -22.19
N GLU A 68 -8.92 -16.03 -21.70
CA GLU A 68 -7.63 -16.40 -22.25
C GLU A 68 -7.15 -17.76 -21.71
N GLY A 69 -7.89 -18.38 -20.79
CA GLY A 69 -7.56 -19.66 -20.17
C GLY A 69 -6.56 -19.57 -19.01
N THR A 70 -6.30 -18.36 -18.52
CA THR A 70 -5.44 -18.11 -17.36
C THR A 70 -6.24 -18.29 -16.07
N GLU A 71 -5.63 -18.93 -15.08
CA GLU A 71 -6.26 -19.08 -13.77
C GLU A 71 -6.38 -17.73 -13.06
N VAL A 72 -7.58 -17.43 -12.57
CA VAL A 72 -7.88 -16.25 -11.77
C VAL A 72 -7.74 -16.58 -10.29
N ALA A 73 -6.73 -15.98 -9.65
CA ALA A 73 -6.49 -16.13 -8.23
C ALA A 73 -7.57 -15.42 -7.38
N PRO A 74 -7.87 -15.93 -6.16
CA PRO A 74 -8.67 -15.17 -5.21
C PRO A 74 -7.96 -13.89 -4.78
N MET A 75 -8.73 -12.87 -4.37
CA MET A 75 -8.14 -11.68 -3.73
C MET A 75 -7.35 -12.07 -2.48
N ASP A 76 -6.25 -11.35 -2.23
CA ASP A 76 -5.32 -11.57 -1.14
C ASP A 76 -6.05 -11.47 0.21
N ALA A 77 -5.93 -12.52 1.01
CA ALA A 77 -6.55 -12.59 2.32
C ALA A 77 -5.91 -11.63 3.33
N ASP A 78 -4.65 -11.26 3.09
CA ASP A 78 -3.79 -10.38 3.89
C ASP A 78 -3.75 -8.95 3.34
N ALA A 79 -4.59 -8.63 2.35
CA ALA A 79 -4.78 -7.26 1.90
C ALA A 79 -5.20 -6.34 3.06
N VAL A 80 -4.91 -5.04 2.89
CA VAL A 80 -5.21 -4.00 3.87
C VAL A 80 -6.68 -4.03 4.30
N ARG A 81 -6.89 -3.73 5.57
CA ARG A 81 -8.20 -3.65 6.22
C ARG A 81 -8.41 -2.25 6.78
N ASP A 82 -9.66 -1.90 7.01
CA ASP A 82 -9.97 -0.67 7.72
C ASP A 82 -9.56 -0.77 9.21
N GLU A 83 -9.60 0.35 9.91
CA GLU A 83 -9.21 0.44 11.33
C GLU A 83 -10.06 -0.45 12.27
N VAL A 84 -11.15 -1.05 11.78
CA VAL A 84 -12.03 -1.97 12.52
C VAL A 84 -11.90 -3.41 12.00
N GLY A 85 -10.92 -3.70 11.14
CA GLY A 85 -10.59 -5.04 10.66
C GLY A 85 -11.45 -5.55 9.48
N ARG A 86 -12.31 -4.70 8.89
CA ARG A 86 -13.14 -5.06 7.73
C ARG A 86 -12.36 -4.93 6.44
N ARG A 87 -12.74 -5.72 5.44
CA ARG A 87 -12.21 -5.60 4.08
C ARG A 87 -12.76 -4.35 3.40
N TYR A 88 -11.93 -3.70 2.59
CA TYR A 88 -12.39 -2.63 1.71
C TYR A 88 -13.28 -3.17 0.58
N PRO A 89 -14.15 -2.34 -0.03
CA PRO A 89 -14.96 -2.77 -1.17
C PRO A 89 -14.08 -3.23 -2.34
N ALA A 90 -14.33 -4.44 -2.86
CA ALA A 90 -13.48 -5.09 -3.88
C ALA A 90 -13.34 -4.30 -5.20
N HIS A 91 -14.30 -3.42 -5.52
CA HIS A 91 -14.29 -2.63 -6.75
C HIS A 91 -13.58 -1.28 -6.61
N LEU A 92 -13.07 -0.94 -5.42
CA LEU A 92 -12.42 0.32 -5.12
C LEU A 92 -10.93 0.10 -4.86
N ASP A 93 -10.12 1.08 -5.25
CA ASP A 93 -8.67 1.02 -5.10
C ASP A 93 -8.28 1.59 -3.73
N THR A 94 -7.57 0.78 -2.94
CA THR A 94 -7.01 1.20 -1.66
C THR A 94 -5.82 2.13 -1.89
N ARG A 95 -5.62 3.06 -0.97
CA ARG A 95 -4.49 3.99 -0.94
C ARG A 95 -4.20 4.41 0.49
N HIS A 96 -3.07 5.06 0.73
CA HIS A 96 -2.77 5.58 2.06
C HIS A 96 -3.71 6.74 2.40
N GLY A 97 -4.15 6.79 3.66
CA GLY A 97 -5.07 7.81 4.15
C GLY A 97 -4.43 9.19 4.29
N ASP A 98 -3.11 9.29 4.19
CA ASP A 98 -2.37 10.55 4.21
C ASP A 98 -2.05 11.12 2.81
N GLU A 99 -2.57 10.51 1.75
CA GLU A 99 -2.34 10.95 0.37
C GLU A 99 -3.47 11.84 -0.15
N GLY A 100 -3.13 12.95 -0.82
CA GLY A 100 -4.11 13.84 -1.49
C GLY A 100 -4.54 15.04 -0.66
N TRP A 101 -5.07 16.06 -1.34
CA TRP A 101 -5.26 17.40 -0.76
C TRP A 101 -6.36 17.51 0.31
N TRP A 102 -7.30 16.57 0.35
CA TRP A 102 -8.41 16.52 1.32
C TRP A 102 -8.13 15.68 2.58
N HIS A 103 -6.87 15.28 2.77
CA HIS A 103 -6.40 14.47 3.89
C HIS A 103 -5.36 15.25 4.72
N GLY A 104 -5.15 14.85 5.97
CA GLY A 104 -4.29 15.57 6.92
C GLY A 104 -5.05 16.62 7.75
N PRO A 105 -4.41 17.72 8.21
CA PRO A 105 -4.99 18.64 9.20
C PRO A 105 -6.32 19.27 8.77
N HIS A 106 -6.69 19.23 7.49
CA HIS A 106 -7.95 19.79 6.99
C HIS A 106 -9.21 18.96 7.34
N ARG A 107 -9.07 17.79 7.98
CA ARG A 107 -10.18 17.01 8.57
C ARG A 107 -10.03 16.93 10.08
N TYR A 108 -10.34 18.03 10.76
CA TYR A 108 -10.30 18.10 12.23
C TYR A 108 -11.38 17.26 12.92
N ASP A 109 -12.43 16.85 12.19
CA ASP A 109 -13.60 16.16 12.73
C ASP A 109 -13.41 14.63 12.88
N ARG A 110 -12.34 14.05 12.34
CA ARG A 110 -12.15 12.59 12.29
C ARG A 110 -10.71 12.18 12.58
N PRO A 111 -10.51 11.08 13.33
CA PRO A 111 -9.21 10.45 13.43
C PRO A 111 -8.68 10.11 12.02
N PRO A 112 -7.40 10.38 11.74
CA PRO A 112 -6.79 9.96 10.49
C PRO A 112 -6.71 8.42 10.45
N VAL A 113 -6.81 7.86 9.24
CA VAL A 113 -6.80 6.41 9.00
C VAL A 113 -5.58 6.04 8.16
N THR A 114 -5.03 4.84 8.37
CA THR A 114 -3.82 4.37 7.67
C THR A 114 -4.09 4.16 6.18
N TYR A 115 -5.23 3.55 5.86
CA TYR A 115 -5.66 3.31 4.48
C TYR A 115 -7.06 3.86 4.23
N THR A 116 -7.33 4.17 2.98
CA THR A 116 -8.62 4.69 2.52
C THR A 116 -8.85 4.35 1.06
N PHE A 117 -9.97 4.80 0.50
CA PHE A 117 -10.31 4.66 -0.91
C PHE A 117 -11.08 5.89 -1.39
N THR A 118 -11.10 6.10 -2.71
CA THR A 118 -11.90 7.16 -3.34
C THR A 118 -13.18 6.59 -3.92
N ARG A 119 -14.34 7.17 -3.57
CA ARG A 119 -15.65 6.76 -4.12
C ARG A 119 -15.98 7.38 -5.47
N ASP A 120 -15.31 8.48 -5.83
CA ASP A 120 -15.53 9.14 -7.12
C ASP A 120 -15.04 8.24 -8.26
N ARG A 121 -16.02 7.72 -9.00
CA ARG A 121 -15.80 6.84 -10.14
C ARG A 121 -15.01 7.51 -11.26
N ARG A 122 -15.27 8.78 -11.55
CA ARG A 122 -14.60 9.49 -12.67
C ARG A 122 -13.11 9.59 -12.38
N HIS A 123 -12.77 10.10 -11.19
CA HIS A 123 -11.39 10.20 -10.75
C HIS A 123 -10.68 8.85 -10.74
N ARG A 124 -11.33 7.81 -10.21
CA ARG A 124 -10.77 6.45 -10.20
C ARG A 124 -10.51 5.92 -11.61
N ASP A 125 -11.49 6.05 -12.51
CA ASP A 125 -11.37 5.55 -13.88
C ASP A 125 -10.28 6.34 -14.64
N ASP A 126 -10.08 7.63 -14.36
CA ASP A 126 -8.97 8.43 -14.90
C ASP A 126 -7.61 7.93 -14.40
N VAL A 127 -7.48 7.66 -13.10
CA VAL A 127 -6.27 7.08 -12.52
C VAL A 127 -5.97 5.71 -13.12
N ARG A 128 -6.99 4.86 -13.30
CA ARG A 128 -6.83 3.52 -13.90
C ARG A 128 -6.44 3.58 -15.38
N ARG A 129 -6.90 4.57 -16.14
CA ARG A 129 -6.43 4.78 -17.52
C ARG A 129 -4.95 5.17 -17.58
N LEU A 130 -4.48 5.94 -16.61
CA LEU A 130 -3.10 6.41 -16.56
C LEU A 130 -2.12 5.37 -15.98
N ARG A 131 -2.54 4.62 -14.95
CA ARG A 131 -1.67 3.75 -14.15
C ARG A 131 -1.99 2.26 -14.25
N GLY A 132 -3.06 1.90 -14.97
CA GLY A 132 -3.62 0.56 -14.95
C GLY A 132 -4.56 0.33 -13.77
N THR A 133 -5.33 -0.75 -13.82
CA THR A 133 -6.14 -1.21 -12.69
C THR A 133 -5.28 -2.13 -11.83
N PRO A 134 -5.12 -1.83 -10.52
CA PRO A 134 -4.44 -2.75 -9.62
C PRO A 134 -5.13 -4.12 -9.64
N PRO A 135 -4.37 -5.23 -9.71
CA PRO A 135 -4.97 -6.56 -9.70
C PRO A 135 -5.65 -6.89 -8.36
N ASP A 136 -5.22 -6.24 -7.27
CA ASP A 136 -5.71 -6.46 -5.92
C ASP A 136 -5.53 -5.23 -5.03
N HIS A 137 -6.07 -5.29 -3.81
CA HIS A 137 -5.75 -4.40 -2.71
C HIS A 137 -4.32 -4.61 -2.23
N GLN A 138 -3.67 -3.53 -1.81
CA GLN A 138 -2.29 -3.59 -1.33
C GLN A 138 -2.17 -4.43 -0.05
N ARG A 139 -1.01 -5.08 0.17
CA ARG A 139 -0.66 -5.69 1.46
C ARG A 139 -0.05 -4.63 2.38
N PRO A 140 -0.37 -4.64 3.69
CA PRO A 140 0.31 -3.76 4.64
C PRO A 140 1.83 -3.98 4.62
N GLN A 141 2.60 -2.90 4.54
CA GLN A 141 4.06 -2.93 4.62
C GLN A 141 4.55 -2.28 5.92
N PRO A 142 5.72 -2.69 6.44
CA PRO A 142 6.41 -1.94 7.48
C PRO A 142 6.62 -0.48 7.03
N GLY A 143 6.36 0.48 7.91
CA GLY A 143 6.47 1.91 7.58
C GLY A 143 5.21 2.55 7.01
N ASP A 144 4.13 1.79 6.80
CA ASP A 144 2.84 2.34 6.33
C ASP A 144 2.08 3.11 7.41
N GLY A 145 2.48 2.97 8.67
CA GLY A 145 1.89 3.71 9.78
C GLY A 145 1.98 5.23 9.54
N LEU A 146 0.91 5.95 9.84
CA LEU A 146 0.83 7.40 9.59
C LEU A 146 2.01 8.18 10.19
N ALA A 147 2.44 7.82 11.40
CA ALA A 147 3.57 8.44 12.08
C ALA A 147 4.91 8.14 11.38
N GLU A 148 5.09 6.90 10.91
CA GLU A 148 6.28 6.45 10.19
C GLU A 148 6.38 7.13 8.82
N ARG A 149 5.28 7.14 8.06
CA ARG A 149 5.19 7.86 6.78
C ARG A 149 5.46 9.35 6.93
N ALA A 150 4.90 9.97 7.98
CA ALA A 150 5.19 11.37 8.29
C ALA A 150 6.66 11.60 8.65
N ALA A 151 7.28 10.69 9.42
CA ALA A 151 8.70 10.75 9.74
C ALA A 151 9.57 10.59 8.49
N ALA A 152 9.24 9.64 7.61
CA ALA A 152 9.91 9.41 6.34
C ALA A 152 9.85 10.65 5.43
N ARG A 153 8.67 11.27 5.28
CA ARG A 153 8.53 12.54 4.55
C ARG A 153 9.38 13.66 5.14
N ARG A 154 9.41 13.80 6.47
CA ARG A 154 10.25 14.81 7.14
C ARG A 154 11.75 14.53 6.91
N ALA A 155 12.17 13.27 6.93
CA ALA A 155 13.54 12.89 6.66
C ALA A 155 13.94 13.19 5.22
N ALA A 156 13.13 12.79 4.24
CA ALA A 156 13.35 13.08 2.82
C ALA A 156 13.40 14.60 2.55
N ALA A 157 12.51 15.38 3.17
CA ALA A 157 12.55 16.85 3.04
C ALA A 157 13.80 17.47 3.67
N ARG A 158 14.37 16.89 4.74
CA ARG A 158 15.65 17.34 5.29
C ARG A 158 16.80 17.00 4.35
N GLN A 159 16.85 15.76 3.84
CA GLN A 159 17.87 15.33 2.88
C GLN A 159 17.87 16.18 1.61
N ALA A 160 16.70 16.40 1.00
CA ALA A 160 16.59 17.24 -0.20
C ALA A 160 17.06 18.69 0.06
N ARG A 161 16.79 19.25 1.24
CA ARG A 161 17.31 20.58 1.61
C ARG A 161 18.82 20.59 1.79
N GLU A 162 19.38 19.52 2.34
CA GLU A 162 20.83 19.37 2.51
C GLU A 162 21.56 19.17 1.18
N GLU A 163 21.02 18.33 0.29
CA GLU A 163 21.51 18.12 -1.07
C GLU A 163 21.45 19.40 -1.89
N GLU A 164 20.33 20.12 -1.84
CA GLU A 164 20.19 21.43 -2.51
C GLU A 164 21.18 22.44 -1.95
N ARG A 165 21.35 22.51 -0.62
CA ARG A 165 22.35 23.36 0.01
C ARG A 165 23.77 22.99 -0.45
N ARG A 166 24.09 21.69 -0.55
CA ARG A 166 25.38 21.20 -1.03
C ARG A 166 25.60 21.61 -2.49
N ARG A 167 24.63 21.37 -3.36
CA ARG A 167 24.67 21.78 -4.78
C ARG A 167 24.96 23.27 -4.93
N ARG A 168 24.27 24.12 -4.16
CA ARG A 168 24.46 25.57 -4.19
C ARG A 168 25.81 26.01 -3.64
N LEU A 169 26.35 25.34 -2.62
CA LEU A 169 27.72 25.57 -2.14
C LEU A 169 28.75 25.19 -3.21
N ASP A 170 28.61 24.02 -3.83
CA ASP A 170 29.54 23.53 -4.86
C ASP A 170 29.48 24.39 -6.13
N ALA A 171 28.31 24.96 -6.45
CA ALA A 171 28.13 25.93 -7.53
C ALA A 171 28.60 27.35 -7.19
N GLY A 172 29.03 27.61 -5.94
CA GLY A 172 29.43 28.94 -5.46
C GLY A 172 28.27 29.93 -5.28
N GLU A 173 27.02 29.47 -5.38
CA GLU A 173 25.82 30.27 -5.14
C GLU A 173 25.54 30.53 -3.65
N LEU A 174 26.18 29.75 -2.78
CA LEU A 174 26.21 29.96 -1.33
C LEU A 174 27.67 30.07 -0.90
N ALA A 175 27.97 31.05 -0.06
CA ALA A 175 29.25 31.10 0.63
C ALA A 175 29.33 29.93 1.63
N PRO A 176 30.48 29.23 1.75
CA PRO A 176 30.73 28.32 2.85
C PRO A 176 30.45 29.02 4.17
N ALA A 177 29.96 28.29 5.18
CA ALA A 177 29.67 28.82 6.52
C ALA A 177 30.94 29.15 7.34
N ALA A 178 31.99 29.61 6.66
CA ALA A 178 33.22 30.16 7.22
C ALA A 178 33.32 31.63 6.83
N LEU A 179 32.41 32.44 7.38
CA LEU A 179 32.80 33.75 7.87
C LEU A 179 32.75 33.63 9.40
N GLY A 180 33.71 32.87 9.94
CA GLY A 180 34.14 33.13 11.30
C GLY A 180 34.62 34.57 11.32
N PHE A 181 34.05 35.38 12.21
CA PHE A 181 34.48 36.75 12.37
C PHE A 181 35.88 36.73 13.00
N ASP A 182 36.93 36.64 12.18
CA ASP A 182 38.31 36.78 12.60
C ASP A 182 38.61 38.27 12.77
N CYS A 183 38.20 38.88 13.89
CA CYS A 183 38.79 40.15 14.30
C CYS A 183 40.00 39.91 15.17
N SER A 184 41.10 40.54 14.79
CA SER A 184 42.23 40.77 15.68
C SER A 184 41.90 41.98 16.55
N CYS A 185 41.16 41.75 17.65
CA CYS A 185 40.86 42.78 18.62
C CYS A 185 42.15 43.23 19.32
N PRO A 186 42.39 44.55 19.51
CA PRO A 186 43.37 45.02 20.46
C PRO A 186 43.03 44.48 21.86
N PRO A 187 44.02 44.21 22.75
CA PRO A 187 43.78 43.64 24.08
C PRO A 187 42.75 44.42 24.92
N ALA A 188 42.69 45.74 24.76
CA ALA A 188 41.76 46.61 25.46
C ALA A 188 40.29 46.47 25.02
N CYS A 189 40.00 45.81 23.90
CA CYS A 189 38.63 45.64 23.41
C CYS A 189 37.87 44.56 24.19
N ASP A 190 38.55 43.48 24.60
CA ASP A 190 37.95 42.37 25.38
C ASP A 190 37.62 42.80 26.83
N GLU A 191 38.31 43.82 27.35
CA GLU A 191 38.05 44.40 28.67
C GLU A 191 36.85 45.37 28.68
N LEU A 192 36.43 45.88 27.52
CA LEU A 192 35.35 46.86 27.37
C LEU A 192 34.00 46.22 27.04
N ASP A 193 33.98 44.99 26.54
CA ASP A 193 32.78 44.27 26.13
C ASP A 193 32.34 43.27 27.21
N ASP A 194 31.32 43.67 27.99
CA ASP A 194 30.71 42.82 29.03
C ASP A 194 29.58 41.91 28.49
N ARG A 195 29.36 41.93 27.16
CA ARG A 195 28.34 41.14 26.43
C ARG A 195 26.90 41.38 26.88
N SER A 196 26.64 42.47 27.62
CA SER A 196 25.30 42.80 28.10
C SER A 196 24.49 43.69 27.14
N GLY A 197 25.11 44.16 26.05
CA GLY A 197 24.50 45.03 25.04
C GLY A 197 25.30 45.06 23.72
N PRO A 198 25.09 46.09 22.88
CA PRO A 198 25.87 46.27 21.64
C PRO A 198 27.38 46.32 21.94
N PRO A 199 28.23 45.73 21.08
CA PRO A 199 29.67 45.66 21.31
C PRO A 199 30.29 47.04 21.58
N ARG A 200 31.23 47.12 22.52
CA ARG A 200 32.04 48.33 22.75
C ARG A 200 33.46 48.12 22.24
N HIS A 201 33.95 49.08 21.46
CA HIS A 201 35.25 48.99 20.81
C HIS A 201 36.26 49.97 21.40
N ALA A 202 37.52 49.53 21.51
CA ALA A 202 38.65 50.41 21.78
C ALA A 202 38.83 51.41 20.62
N GLY A 203 39.30 52.63 20.92
CA GLY A 203 39.36 53.73 19.95
C GLY A 203 40.31 53.50 18.75
N ASP A 204 41.20 52.52 18.84
CA ASP A 204 42.13 52.08 17.80
C ASP A 204 41.68 50.79 17.08
N CYS A 205 40.48 50.30 17.38
CA CYS A 205 39.91 49.14 16.72
C CYS A 205 39.65 49.43 15.22
N ALA A 206 40.43 48.79 14.36
CA ALA A 206 40.29 48.92 12.91
C ALA A 206 39.28 47.93 12.28
N CYS A 207 38.76 46.96 13.05
CA CYS A 207 37.98 45.85 12.49
C CYS A 207 36.48 46.13 12.31
N GLY A 208 35.94 47.21 12.88
CA GLY A 208 34.59 47.71 12.58
C GLY A 208 33.45 46.69 12.78
N CYS A 209 33.54 45.81 13.79
CA CYS A 209 32.53 44.79 14.12
C CYS A 209 31.24 45.34 14.73
N ASP A 210 30.58 46.26 14.04
CA ASP A 210 29.18 46.56 14.34
C ASP A 210 28.32 45.43 13.74
N LEU A 211 28.35 44.24 14.35
CA LEU A 211 27.47 43.13 13.95
C LEU A 211 26.03 43.49 14.32
N SER A 212 25.21 43.75 13.28
CA SER A 212 23.74 43.84 13.37
C SER A 212 23.10 42.46 13.49
#